data_AF-A0A813LAH0-F1
#
_entry.id   AF-A0A813LAH0-F1
#
_cell.length_a   1.000
_cell.length_b   1.000
_cell.length_c   1.000
_cell.angle_alpha   90.00
_cell.angle_beta   90.00
_cell.angle_gamma   90.00
#
_symmetry.space_group_name_H-M   'P 1'
#
loop_
_entity.id
_entity.type
_entity.pdbx_description
1 polymer ?
#
loop_
_entity_poly.entity_id
_entity_poly.type
_entity_poly.pdbx_seq_one_letter_code
_entity_poly.pdbx_strand_id
1 'polypeptide(L)'
;YLSSLEGGPSTRRDIASFRLCQDLKPHRPEDVAAGLQAFTENLLLEYLDRNSFTRPLMCFAGGVFANVRLNMRIRTELPGVRQVFVYPNMGDAGLCAGAAALAVREVGALHISCPRGSVFLGPHFAADELRQSLGKEYQSAVELQNENEFAEAVAVHLHAGRVVGCFYGAMEFGPRALGHRSLLVRATDPDISASLNTRLH
;
A
#
# COMPACT_ATOMS: atom_id res chain seq x y z
N TYR A 1 -4.01 -31.14 16.07
CA TYR A 1 -4.47 -30.96 14.68
C TYR A 1 -3.36 -31.43 13.72
N LEU A 2 -2.99 -32.70 13.84
CA LEU A 2 -1.89 -33.35 13.10
C LEU A 2 -2.27 -34.82 12.89
N SER A 3 -3.09 -35.11 11.89
CA SER A 3 -3.29 -36.48 11.39
C SER A 3 -4.11 -36.48 10.09
N SER A 4 -3.50 -36.05 8.98
CA SER A 4 -3.89 -36.49 7.63
C SER A 4 -3.01 -35.79 6.58
N LEU A 5 -1.82 -36.31 6.34
CA LEU A 5 -1.04 -36.02 5.14
C LEU A 5 -0.61 -37.34 4.54
N GLU A 6 -1.52 -37.97 3.79
CA GLU A 6 -1.19 -39.02 2.83
C GLU A 6 -1.56 -38.52 1.42
N GLY A 7 -0.58 -38.49 0.51
CA GLY A 7 -0.80 -38.54 -0.94
C GLY A 7 -0.19 -37.41 -1.79
N GLY A 8 0.88 -37.71 -2.54
CA GLY A 8 1.30 -36.97 -3.76
C GLY A 8 2.55 -36.07 -3.61
N PRO A 9 3.24 -35.69 -4.71
CA PRO A 9 4.63 -35.20 -4.72
C PRO A 9 4.76 -33.77 -4.13
N SER A 10 4.65 -33.65 -2.81
CA SER A 10 4.83 -32.40 -2.05
C SER A 10 6.16 -32.35 -1.28
N THR A 11 6.94 -33.42 -1.32
CA THR A 11 8.01 -33.69 -0.35
C THR A 11 9.20 -32.75 -0.42
N ARG A 12 9.54 -32.09 -1.55
CA ARG A 12 10.69 -31.16 -1.57
C ARG A 12 10.37 -29.78 -1.00
N ARG A 13 9.20 -29.21 -1.29
CA ARG A 13 8.80 -27.90 -0.76
C ARG A 13 8.48 -27.99 0.72
N ASP A 14 7.77 -29.04 1.13
CA ASP A 14 7.32 -29.19 2.51
C ASP A 14 8.47 -29.54 3.47
N ILE A 15 9.47 -30.30 3.01
CA ILE A 15 10.66 -30.60 3.83
C ILE A 15 11.56 -29.37 3.93
N ALA A 16 11.74 -28.62 2.85
CA ALA A 16 12.55 -27.39 2.87
C ALA A 16 11.93 -26.30 3.74
N SER A 17 10.61 -26.10 3.65
CA SER A 17 9.89 -25.15 4.49
C SER A 17 9.88 -25.58 5.96
N PHE A 18 9.70 -26.88 6.26
CA PHE A 18 9.75 -27.40 7.62
C PHE A 18 11.14 -27.23 8.27
N ARG A 19 12.21 -27.52 7.54
CA ARG A 19 13.59 -27.31 8.04
C ARG A 19 13.90 -25.84 8.27
N LEU A 20 13.56 -24.97 7.33
CA LEU A 20 13.75 -23.53 7.48
C LEU A 20 12.99 -22.98 8.70
N CYS A 21 11.74 -23.42 8.91
CA CYS A 21 10.98 -23.04 10.10
C CYS A 21 11.65 -23.51 11.39
N GLN A 22 12.24 -24.71 11.42
CA GLN A 22 13.00 -25.19 12.59
C GLN A 22 14.27 -24.38 12.81
N ASP A 23 15.00 -24.08 11.74
CA ASP A 23 16.26 -23.33 11.79
C ASP A 23 16.05 -21.88 12.23
N LEU A 24 14.90 -21.28 11.89
CA LEU A 24 14.55 -19.91 12.26
C LEU A 24 13.91 -19.81 13.66
N LYS A 25 13.36 -20.90 14.21
CA LYS A 25 12.66 -20.94 15.50
C LYS A 25 13.48 -20.42 16.71
N PRO A 26 14.81 -20.60 16.78
CA PRO A 26 15.61 -20.07 17.88
C PRO A 26 15.79 -18.54 17.84
N HIS A 27 15.52 -17.91 16.69
CA HIS A 27 15.72 -16.47 16.50
C HIS A 27 14.46 -15.69 16.87
N ARG A 28 14.65 -14.42 17.25
CA ARG A 28 13.52 -13.53 17.51
C ARG A 28 12.76 -13.25 16.20
N PRO A 29 11.42 -13.10 16.23
CA PRO A 29 10.64 -12.79 15.04
C PRO A 29 11.13 -11.54 14.30
N GLU A 30 11.58 -10.52 15.03
CA GLU A 30 12.09 -9.28 14.44
C GLU A 30 13.41 -9.50 13.69
N ASP A 31 14.29 -10.35 14.21
CA ASP A 31 15.57 -10.69 13.56
C ASP A 31 15.33 -11.50 12.29
N VAL A 32 14.38 -12.45 12.34
CA VAL A 32 13.97 -13.23 11.17
C VAL A 32 13.36 -12.32 10.09
N ALA A 33 12.48 -11.39 10.47
CA ALA A 33 11.88 -10.43 9.56
C ALA A 33 12.94 -9.51 8.93
N ALA A 34 13.88 -9.01 9.72
CA ALA A 34 14.99 -8.18 9.24
C ALA A 34 15.90 -8.95 8.27
N GLY A 35 16.22 -10.21 8.58
CA GLY A 35 17.00 -11.09 7.72
C GLY A 35 16.30 -11.37 6.38
N LEU A 36 15.02 -11.71 6.41
CA LEU A 36 14.23 -11.96 5.19
C LEU A 36 14.12 -10.69 4.33
N GLN A 37 13.85 -9.54 4.95
CA GLN A 37 13.83 -8.24 4.26
C GLN A 37 15.18 -7.98 3.57
N ALA A 38 16.30 -8.10 4.29
CA ALA A 38 17.62 -7.85 3.74
C ALA A 38 17.96 -8.83 2.60
N PHE A 39 17.63 -10.11 2.77
CA PHE A 39 17.82 -11.14 1.75
C PHE A 39 17.02 -10.81 0.48
N THR A 40 15.71 -10.52 0.60
CA THR A 40 14.86 -10.18 -0.54
C THR A 40 15.35 -8.94 -1.28
N GLU A 41 15.77 -7.90 -0.55
CA GLU A 41 16.29 -6.68 -1.16
C GLU A 41 17.59 -6.93 -1.94
N ASN A 42 18.55 -7.63 -1.32
CA ASN A 42 19.84 -7.91 -1.95
C ASN A 42 19.67 -8.82 -3.18
N LEU A 43 18.83 -9.85 -3.07
CA LEU A 43 18.51 -10.76 -4.17
C LEU A 43 17.96 -10.01 -5.38
N LEU A 44 17.01 -9.09 -5.18
CA LEU A 44 16.37 -8.35 -6.27
C LEU A 44 17.31 -7.34 -6.91
N LEU A 45 18.11 -6.61 -6.12
CA LEU A 45 19.11 -5.69 -6.66
C LEU A 45 20.13 -6.43 -7.52
N GLU A 46 20.67 -7.54 -7.00
CA GLU A 46 21.61 -8.40 -7.71
C GLU A 46 20.99 -8.96 -9.00
N TYR A 47 19.75 -9.42 -8.94
CA TYR A 47 19.04 -9.93 -10.11
C TYR A 47 18.82 -8.86 -11.19
N LEU A 48 18.38 -7.66 -10.81
CA LEU A 48 18.13 -6.57 -11.74
C LEU A 48 19.42 -6.08 -12.42
N ASP A 49 20.51 -5.99 -11.66
CA ASP A 49 21.82 -5.54 -12.14
C ASP A 49 22.46 -6.58 -13.06
N ARG A 50 22.57 -7.84 -12.61
CA ARG A 50 23.20 -8.92 -13.40
C ARG A 50 22.53 -9.19 -14.74
N ASN A 51 21.22 -9.00 -14.82
CA ASN A 51 20.46 -9.19 -16.05
C ASN A 51 20.37 -7.92 -16.91
N SER A 52 21.08 -6.84 -16.55
CA SER A 52 21.09 -5.57 -17.29
C SER A 52 19.68 -5.01 -17.54
N PHE A 53 18.77 -5.20 -16.58
CA PHE A 53 17.41 -4.67 -16.62
C PHE A 53 17.33 -3.21 -16.19
N THR A 54 18.42 -2.64 -15.68
CA THR A 54 18.48 -1.24 -15.23
C THR A 54 18.19 -0.29 -16.39
N ARG A 55 17.25 0.62 -16.17
CA ARG A 55 16.85 1.68 -17.11
C ARG A 55 16.68 2.98 -16.32
N PRO A 56 16.80 4.16 -16.97
CA PRO A 56 16.52 5.44 -16.32
C PRO A 56 15.13 5.54 -15.68
N LEU A 57 14.14 4.90 -16.30
CA LEU A 57 12.77 4.83 -15.81
C LEU A 57 12.41 3.36 -15.61
N MET A 58 12.18 2.97 -14.37
CA MET A 58 11.80 1.61 -13.99
C MET A 58 10.36 1.60 -13.53
N CYS A 59 9.54 0.69 -14.06
CA CYS A 59 8.16 0.51 -13.67
C CYS A 59 7.98 -0.88 -13.03
N PHE A 60 7.32 -0.94 -11.89
CA PHE A 60 7.07 -2.19 -11.18
C PHE A 60 5.60 -2.38 -10.83
N ALA A 61 5.20 -3.65 -10.85
CA ALA A 61 3.95 -4.17 -10.31
C ALA A 61 4.24 -5.54 -9.66
N GLY A 62 3.31 -6.02 -8.85
CA GLY A 62 3.44 -7.20 -7.99
C GLY A 62 3.56 -6.81 -6.52
N GLY A 63 2.99 -7.63 -5.63
CA GLY A 63 2.90 -7.35 -4.19
C GLY A 63 4.25 -7.14 -3.49
N VAL A 64 5.34 -7.71 -4.02
CA VAL A 64 6.71 -7.49 -3.51
C VAL A 64 7.09 -6.01 -3.55
N PHE A 65 6.63 -5.26 -4.55
CA PHE A 65 6.93 -3.84 -4.70
C PHE A 65 6.04 -2.93 -3.85
N ALA A 66 5.17 -3.48 -2.98
CA ALA A 66 4.62 -2.73 -1.85
C ALA A 66 5.72 -2.37 -0.82
N ASN A 67 6.89 -3.01 -0.91
CA ASN A 67 8.05 -2.75 -0.08
C ASN A 67 8.76 -1.44 -0.47
N VAL A 68 8.42 -0.35 0.23
CA VAL A 68 8.97 0.98 -0.04
C VAL A 68 10.49 1.09 0.14
N ARG A 69 11.08 0.28 1.05
CA ARG A 69 12.53 0.26 1.28
C ARG A 69 13.25 -0.34 0.08
N LEU A 70 12.76 -1.48 -0.44
CA LEU A 70 13.24 -2.07 -1.68
C LEU A 70 13.18 -1.07 -2.84
N ASN A 71 12.04 -0.40 -3.03
CA ASN A 71 11.85 0.58 -4.12
C ASN A 71 12.85 1.74 -4.03
N MET A 72 13.12 2.23 -2.81
CA MET A 72 14.12 3.26 -2.58
C MET A 72 15.52 2.76 -2.92
N ARG A 73 15.90 1.56 -2.46
CA ARG A 73 17.20 0.95 -2.77
C ARG A 73 17.39 0.77 -4.28
N ILE A 74 16.38 0.27 -5.01
CA ILE A 74 16.42 0.17 -6.47
C ILE A 74 16.72 1.52 -7.11
N ARG A 75 16.09 2.61 -6.64
CA ARG A 75 16.31 3.96 -7.18
C ARG A 75 17.70 4.50 -6.87
N THR A 76 18.25 4.22 -5.69
CA THR A 76 19.48 4.86 -5.20
C THR A 76 20.74 4.05 -5.42
N GLU A 77 20.64 2.72 -5.47
CA GLU A 77 21.79 1.82 -5.53
C GLU A 77 22.04 1.29 -6.95
N LEU A 78 21.01 1.14 -7.79
CA LEU A 78 21.20 0.61 -9.14
C LEU A 78 21.73 1.68 -10.11
N PRO A 79 22.75 1.36 -10.92
CA PRO A 79 23.36 2.32 -11.82
C PRO A 79 22.37 2.74 -12.91
N GLY A 80 22.34 4.06 -13.17
CA GLY A 80 21.55 4.64 -14.26
C GLY A 80 20.05 4.73 -14.02
N VAL A 81 19.54 4.30 -12.86
CA VAL A 81 18.12 4.48 -12.49
C VAL A 81 17.89 5.90 -11.99
N ARG A 82 16.97 6.63 -12.64
CA ARG A 82 16.60 8.00 -12.26
C ARG A 82 15.27 8.05 -11.53
N GLN A 83 14.32 7.24 -11.96
CA GLN A 83 12.96 7.23 -11.43
C GLN A 83 12.42 5.81 -11.37
N VAL A 84 11.72 5.54 -10.26
CA VAL A 84 10.96 4.32 -10.05
C VAL A 84 9.48 4.70 -9.98
N PHE A 85 8.67 4.01 -10.76
CA PHE A 85 7.22 4.08 -10.68
C PHE A 85 6.69 2.72 -10.22
N VAL A 86 5.89 2.70 -9.16
CA VAL A 86 5.18 1.50 -8.71
C VAL A 86 3.71 1.72 -8.94
N TYR A 87 3.05 0.76 -9.60
CA TYR A 87 1.63 0.86 -9.88
C TYR A 87 0.83 0.96 -8.56
N PRO A 88 -0.11 1.92 -8.39
CA PRO A 88 -0.75 2.20 -7.10
C PRO A 88 -1.37 0.99 -6.42
N ASN A 89 -2.09 0.17 -7.20
CA ASN A 89 -2.60 -1.11 -6.76
C ASN A 89 -1.72 -2.24 -7.34
N MET A 90 -0.46 -2.30 -6.92
CA MET A 90 0.54 -3.20 -7.48
C MET A 90 0.23 -4.69 -7.30
N GLY A 91 -0.64 -5.06 -6.35
CA GLY A 91 -1.01 -6.46 -6.11
C GLY A 91 -2.02 -7.00 -7.12
N ASP A 92 -2.59 -8.16 -6.80
CA ASP A 92 -3.52 -8.87 -7.68
C ASP A 92 -4.79 -8.06 -8.01
N ALA A 93 -5.22 -7.19 -7.10
CA ALA A 93 -6.35 -6.29 -7.31
C ALA A 93 -6.10 -5.26 -8.45
N GLY A 94 -4.86 -5.06 -8.88
CA GLY A 94 -4.51 -4.24 -10.05
C GLY A 94 -4.54 -4.99 -11.38
N LEU A 95 -4.68 -6.31 -11.40
CA LEU A 95 -4.65 -7.12 -12.63
C LEU A 95 -5.75 -6.73 -13.61
N CYS A 96 -6.91 -6.29 -13.11
CA CYS A 96 -8.02 -5.82 -13.95
C CYS A 96 -7.60 -4.63 -14.83
N ALA A 97 -6.79 -3.72 -14.31
CA ALA A 97 -6.27 -2.59 -15.07
C ALA A 97 -5.25 -3.03 -16.11
N GLY A 98 -4.40 -4.01 -15.78
CA GLY A 98 -3.47 -4.62 -16.73
C GLY A 98 -4.19 -5.36 -17.87
N ALA A 99 -5.26 -6.10 -17.56
CA ALA A 99 -6.08 -6.78 -18.56
C ALA A 99 -6.81 -5.79 -19.47
N ALA A 100 -7.40 -4.73 -18.92
CA ALA A 100 -8.01 -3.66 -19.70
C ALA A 100 -6.97 -2.97 -20.60
N ALA A 101 -5.77 -2.69 -20.08
CA ALA A 101 -4.68 -2.10 -20.84
C ALA A 101 -4.25 -2.99 -22.02
N LEU A 102 -4.18 -4.30 -21.81
CA LEU A 102 -3.88 -5.26 -22.87
C LEU A 102 -4.96 -5.25 -23.96
N ALA A 103 -6.24 -5.32 -23.58
CA ALA A 103 -7.36 -5.30 -24.53
C ALA A 103 -7.40 -3.99 -25.34
N VAL A 104 -7.19 -2.84 -24.69
CA VAL A 104 -7.11 -1.53 -25.36
C VAL A 104 -5.98 -1.48 -26.38
N ARG A 105 -4.83 -2.05 -26.05
CA ARG A 105 -3.69 -2.16 -26.98
C ARG A 105 -4.02 -3.06 -28.18
N GLU A 106 -4.72 -4.17 -27.96
CA GLU A 106 -5.09 -5.12 -29.02
C GLU A 106 -6.09 -4.55 -30.02
N VAL A 107 -6.97 -3.63 -29.60
CA VAL A 107 -7.90 -2.93 -30.51
C VAL A 107 -7.27 -1.70 -31.21
N GLY A 108 -5.95 -1.51 -31.10
CA GLY A 108 -5.20 -0.50 -31.84
C GLY A 108 -5.09 0.87 -31.19
N ALA A 109 -5.55 1.05 -29.94
CA ALA A 109 -5.31 2.28 -29.21
C ALA A 109 -3.87 2.30 -28.66
N LEU A 110 -3.05 3.21 -29.19
CA LEU A 110 -1.62 3.30 -28.88
C LEU A 110 -1.32 3.98 -27.53
N HIS A 111 -2.30 4.65 -26.93
CA HIS A 111 -2.08 5.44 -25.72
C HIS A 111 -3.14 5.19 -24.66
N ILE A 112 -2.73 4.56 -23.57
CA ILE A 112 -3.48 4.51 -22.32
C ILE A 112 -2.92 5.64 -21.47
N SER A 113 -3.62 6.78 -21.48
CA SER A 113 -3.31 7.84 -20.54
C SER A 113 -3.75 7.38 -19.16
N CYS A 114 -2.83 7.36 -18.19
CA CYS A 114 -3.24 7.37 -16.79
C CYS A 114 -4.06 8.65 -16.59
N PRO A 115 -5.31 8.59 -16.08
CA PRO A 115 -6.04 9.80 -15.74
C PRO A 115 -5.14 10.69 -14.90
N ARG A 116 -4.98 11.95 -15.32
CA ARG A 116 -4.10 12.91 -14.65
C ARG A 116 -4.48 13.01 -13.17
N GLY A 117 -3.78 12.26 -12.32
CA GLY A 117 -3.62 12.53 -10.90
C GLY A 117 -4.61 11.93 -9.91
N SER A 118 -5.52 11.02 -10.31
CA SER A 118 -6.45 10.45 -9.34
C SER A 118 -6.42 8.93 -9.33
N VAL A 119 -5.88 8.38 -8.24
CA VAL A 119 -6.14 6.99 -7.84
C VAL A 119 -7.48 6.87 -7.13
N PHE A 120 -8.27 7.94 -7.02
CA PHE A 120 -9.56 7.94 -6.34
C PHE A 120 -10.66 7.40 -7.28
N LEU A 121 -10.61 6.09 -7.55
CA LEU A 121 -11.50 5.39 -8.48
C LEU A 121 -12.58 4.56 -7.76
N GLY A 122 -12.57 4.56 -6.43
CA GLY A 122 -13.55 3.84 -5.63
C GLY A 122 -14.85 4.62 -5.43
N PRO A 123 -15.76 4.10 -4.58
CA PRO A 123 -17.05 4.72 -4.34
C PRO A 123 -16.92 6.16 -3.81
N HIS A 124 -17.80 7.02 -4.31
CA HIS A 124 -18.02 8.38 -3.84
C HIS A 124 -19.43 8.45 -3.23
N PHE A 125 -19.57 9.13 -2.10
CA PHE A 125 -20.84 9.28 -1.40
C PHE A 125 -21.27 10.74 -1.39
N ALA A 126 -22.51 11.01 -1.77
CA ALA A 126 -23.04 12.36 -1.70
C ALA A 126 -23.28 12.79 -0.25
N ALA A 127 -23.21 14.09 0.01
CA ALA A 127 -23.41 14.64 1.36
C ALA A 127 -24.75 14.20 1.98
N ASP A 128 -25.81 14.10 1.17
CA ASP A 128 -27.13 13.68 1.65
C ASP A 128 -27.19 12.19 2.04
N GLU A 129 -26.48 11.32 1.31
CA GLU A 129 -26.35 9.90 1.67
C GLU A 129 -25.56 9.74 2.98
N LEU A 130 -24.53 10.57 3.17
CA LEU A 130 -23.79 10.62 4.44
C LEU A 130 -24.70 11.11 5.58
N ARG A 131 -25.47 12.18 5.38
CA ARG A 131 -26.40 12.69 6.40
C ARG A 131 -27.47 11.67 6.79
N GLN A 132 -27.99 10.92 5.82
CA GLN A 132 -29.00 9.88 6.09
C GLN A 132 -28.40 8.68 6.82
N SER A 133 -27.15 8.32 6.52
CA SER A 133 -26.46 7.21 7.20
C SER A 133 -25.93 7.58 8.58
N LEU A 134 -25.59 8.84 8.82
CA LEU A 134 -25.22 9.36 10.13
C LEU A 134 -26.47 9.46 11.02
N GLY A 135 -26.48 8.71 12.13
CA GLY A 135 -27.59 8.73 13.09
C GLY A 135 -27.79 10.10 13.76
N LYS A 136 -28.92 10.29 14.45
CA LYS A 136 -29.26 11.53 15.18
C LYS A 136 -28.20 11.96 16.21
N GLU A 137 -27.29 11.08 16.60
CA GLU A 137 -26.20 11.35 17.54
C GLU A 137 -25.06 12.18 16.91
N TYR A 138 -24.99 12.28 15.59
CA TYR A 138 -23.98 13.04 14.84
C TYR A 138 -24.48 14.44 14.40
N GLN A 139 -25.43 15.01 15.14
CA GLN A 139 -26.06 16.31 14.86
C GLN A 139 -25.14 17.53 15.04
N SER A 140 -23.92 17.36 15.56
CA SER A 140 -22.90 18.42 15.61
C SER A 140 -22.12 18.59 14.30
N ALA A 141 -22.75 18.26 13.17
CA ALA A 141 -22.12 18.38 11.85
C ALA A 141 -21.95 19.86 11.51
N VAL A 142 -20.69 20.27 11.33
CA VAL A 142 -20.36 21.58 10.74
C VAL A 142 -20.37 21.41 9.23
N GLU A 143 -21.20 22.18 8.54
CA GLU A 143 -21.20 22.19 7.08
C GLU A 143 -20.03 23.04 6.59
N LEU A 144 -19.10 22.40 5.90
CA LEU A 144 -17.94 23.03 5.29
C LEU A 144 -18.26 23.28 3.82
N GLN A 145 -18.07 24.52 3.37
CA GLN A 145 -18.54 24.97 2.06
C GLN A 145 -17.56 24.64 0.94
N ASN A 146 -16.28 24.43 1.26
CA ASN A 146 -15.22 24.19 0.28
C ASN A 146 -14.03 23.42 0.86
N GLU A 147 -13.11 23.03 -0.01
CA GLU A 147 -11.90 22.27 0.34
C GLU A 147 -10.96 23.03 1.28
N ASN A 148 -10.89 24.36 1.20
CA ASN A 148 -10.02 25.15 2.07
C ASN A 148 -10.56 25.15 3.51
N GLU A 149 -11.87 25.33 3.69
CA GLU A 149 -12.52 25.22 5.00
C GLU A 149 -12.34 23.83 5.60
N PHE A 150 -12.44 22.78 4.77
CA PHE A 150 -12.15 21.42 5.19
C PHE A 150 -10.70 21.26 5.66
N ALA A 151 -9.74 21.70 4.86
CA ALA A 151 -8.32 21.63 5.21
C ALA A 151 -8.02 22.41 6.50
N GLU A 152 -8.61 23.60 6.67
CA GLU A 152 -8.44 24.43 7.86
C GLU A 152 -9.04 23.77 9.11
N ALA A 153 -10.26 23.24 9.03
CA ALA A 153 -10.89 22.52 10.13
C ALA A 153 -10.08 21.30 10.57
N VAL A 154 -9.58 20.52 9.60
CA VAL A 154 -8.67 19.40 9.88
C VAL A 154 -7.38 19.90 10.53
N ALA A 155 -6.76 20.95 10.00
CA ALA A 155 -5.52 21.50 10.54
C ALA A 155 -5.66 21.97 12.00
N VAL A 156 -6.75 22.65 12.34
CA VAL A 156 -7.05 23.07 13.72
C VAL A 156 -7.11 21.88 14.68
N HIS A 157 -7.80 20.81 14.28
CA HIS A 157 -7.90 19.60 15.10
C HIS A 157 -6.57 18.85 15.23
N LEU A 158 -5.79 18.74 14.15
CA LEU A 158 -4.47 18.14 14.18
C LEU A 158 -3.50 18.93 15.06
N HIS A 159 -3.52 20.27 14.96
CA HIS A 159 -2.70 21.15 15.79
C HIS A 159 -3.04 21.00 17.28
N ALA A 160 -4.33 20.85 17.60
CA ALA A 160 -4.80 20.55 18.96
C ALA A 160 -4.51 19.11 19.42
N GLY A 161 -3.80 18.31 18.61
CA GLY A 161 -3.39 16.95 18.95
C GLY A 161 -4.49 15.90 18.88
N ARG A 162 -5.59 16.19 18.19
CA ARG A 162 -6.68 15.24 17.99
C ARG A 162 -6.36 14.28 16.85
N VAL A 163 -6.94 13.09 16.92
CA VAL A 163 -7.01 12.15 15.79
C VAL A 163 -8.21 12.54 14.95
N VAL A 164 -8.02 12.74 13.66
CA VAL A 164 -9.09 13.14 12.73
C VAL A 164 -9.40 11.99 11.79
N GLY A 165 -10.62 11.47 11.85
CA GLY A 165 -11.13 10.55 10.84
C GLY A 165 -11.56 11.31 9.60
N CYS A 166 -10.88 11.05 8.48
CA CYS A 166 -11.17 11.66 7.19
C CYS A 166 -11.96 10.68 6.32
N PHE A 167 -13.16 11.11 5.93
CA PHE A 167 -14.00 10.48 4.93
C PHE A 167 -14.41 11.54 3.92
N TYR A 168 -13.70 11.61 2.79
CA TYR A 168 -13.85 12.68 1.81
C TYR A 168 -13.73 12.13 0.39
N GLY A 169 -14.54 12.62 -0.55
CA GLY A 169 -14.44 12.28 -1.97
C GLY A 169 -14.53 10.78 -2.32
N ALA A 170 -14.07 10.43 -3.53
CA ALA A 170 -13.99 9.05 -4.00
C ALA A 170 -12.88 8.28 -3.28
N MET A 171 -13.09 7.00 -3.00
CA MET A 171 -12.10 6.18 -2.30
C MET A 171 -10.86 5.89 -3.17
N GLU A 172 -9.70 5.79 -2.52
CA GLU A 172 -8.42 5.40 -3.11
C GLU A 172 -8.48 3.99 -3.73
N PHE A 173 -7.85 3.83 -4.89
CA PHE A 173 -7.62 2.57 -5.56
C PHE A 173 -6.24 2.03 -5.16
N GLY A 174 -6.26 0.99 -4.34
CA GLY A 174 -5.06 0.34 -3.82
C GLY A 174 -5.09 0.22 -2.31
N PRO A 175 -4.07 -0.42 -1.73
CA PRO A 175 -4.06 -0.77 -0.31
C PRO A 175 -3.72 0.40 0.61
N ARG A 176 -3.34 1.56 0.07
CA ARG A 176 -2.86 2.69 0.86
C ARG A 176 -3.89 3.81 0.93
N ALA A 177 -4.17 4.23 2.16
CA ALA A 177 -4.90 5.45 2.46
C ALA A 177 -4.06 6.69 2.07
N LEU A 178 -4.65 7.60 1.28
CA LEU A 178 -4.02 8.80 0.71
C LEU A 178 -4.81 10.08 1.02
N GLY A 179 -5.62 10.05 2.08
CA GLY A 179 -6.33 11.21 2.61
C GLY A 179 -7.84 11.17 2.44
N HIS A 180 -8.41 10.31 1.59
CA HIS A 180 -9.87 10.25 1.37
C HIS A 180 -10.55 9.26 2.32
N ARG A 181 -9.86 8.19 2.72
CA ARG A 181 -10.28 7.25 3.77
C ARG A 181 -9.14 7.05 4.76
N SER A 182 -8.90 8.03 5.63
CA SER A 182 -7.66 8.10 6.42
C SER A 182 -7.90 8.53 7.86
N LEU A 183 -7.12 7.98 8.79
CA LEU A 183 -6.92 8.59 10.10
C LEU A 183 -5.73 9.55 9.99
N LEU A 184 -5.99 10.83 10.19
CA LEU A 184 -4.97 11.87 10.17
C LEU A 184 -4.56 12.19 11.60
N VAL A 185 -3.26 12.29 11.82
CA VAL A 185 -2.66 12.61 13.11
C VAL A 185 -1.49 13.56 12.96
N ARG A 186 -1.17 14.26 14.04
CA ARG A 186 -0.05 15.21 14.11
C ARG A 186 1.29 14.48 13.99
N ALA A 187 2.03 14.74 12.92
CA ALA A 187 3.31 14.10 12.63
C ALA A 187 4.47 14.50 13.56
N THR A 188 4.31 15.57 14.34
CA THR A 188 5.35 16.08 15.26
C THR A 188 5.28 15.45 16.65
N ASP A 189 4.30 14.57 16.88
CA ASP A 189 4.09 13.90 18.16
C ASP A 189 4.73 12.50 18.10
N PRO A 190 5.85 12.25 18.80
CA PRO A 190 6.58 10.99 18.68
C PRO A 190 5.80 9.79 19.26
N ASP A 191 4.86 10.04 20.19
CA ASP A 191 4.12 8.99 20.89
C ASP A 191 2.80 8.64 20.19
N ILE A 192 2.42 9.39 19.15
CA ILE A 192 1.10 9.27 18.53
C ILE A 192 0.86 7.90 17.90
N SER A 193 1.89 7.29 17.29
CA SER A 193 1.77 5.96 16.70
C SER A 193 1.52 4.88 17.74
N ALA A 194 2.20 4.95 18.89
CA ALA A 194 1.97 4.03 20.01
C ALA A 194 0.56 4.23 20.57
N SER A 195 0.15 5.47 20.82
CA SER A 195 -1.18 5.79 21.33
C SER A 195 -2.30 5.33 20.41
N LEU A 196 -2.15 5.51 19.09
CA LEU A 196 -3.11 5.03 18.08
C LEU A 196 -3.25 3.52 18.11
N ASN A 197 -2.14 2.79 18.11
CA ASN A 197 -2.15 1.33 18.13
C ASN A 197 -2.86 0.79 19.38
N THR A 198 -2.69 1.42 20.54
CA THR A 198 -3.40 1.04 21.77
C THR A 198 -4.90 1.36 21.74
N ARG A 199 -5.35 2.36 20.98
CA ARG A 199 -6.78 2.72 20.89
C ARG A 199 -7.55 1.88 19.87
N LEU A 200 -6.85 1.33 18.89
CA LEU A 200 -7.43 0.59 17.76
C LEU A 200 -7.35 -0.94 17.93
N HIS A 201 -6.59 -1.43 18.92
CA HIS A 201 -6.47 -2.84 19.30
C HIS A 201 -7.02 -3.07 20.70
#